data_AF-A0AAU9J973-F1
#
_entry.id   AF-A0AAU9J973-F1
#
_cell.length_a   1.000
_cell.length_b   1.000
_cell.length_c   1.000
_cell.angle_alpha   90.00
_cell.angle_beta   90.00
_cell.angle_gamma   90.00
#
_symmetry.space_group_name_H-M   'P 1'
#
loop_
_entity.id
_entity.type
_entity.pdbx_description
1 polymer ?
#
loop_
_entity_poly.entity_id
_entity_poly.type
_entity_poly.pdbx_seq_one_letter_code
_entity_poly.pdbx_strand_id
1 'polypeptide(L)'
;MESTSPSRDSFECGVVEHHGRFVEAKKLRKQADDDAKRLANRVALLRLEAAKASRLIEKTRVRVLEAKEVKIRNLENQINKDELKKRRQNEQERKAAFNHELREEFSLKKQIVKESVLTKKRMSASAQRQRRKDDLDCIEQQKNETVLTKSLVAQKVKNEKRLAEEKRMRLEAEKKAQIRAELEKKIKAEENARLMREEEIARLELEETELIRRLQNSQSIQKSVFEELSMALTSPLDSRVLLDEISVEDIQMQNENIGQ
;
A
#
# COMPACT_ATOMS: atom_id res chain seq x y z
N MET A 1 72.55 -26.49 -14.78
CA MET A 1 71.21 -26.03 -14.37
C MET A 1 71.40 -24.75 -13.58
N GLU A 2 71.31 -23.60 -14.24
CA GLU A 2 71.44 -22.29 -13.59
C GLU A 2 70.14 -21.95 -12.87
N SER A 3 70.17 -22.01 -11.54
CA SER A 3 69.07 -21.56 -10.69
C SER A 3 69.13 -20.03 -10.61
N THR A 4 68.34 -19.37 -11.45
CA THR A 4 68.14 -17.91 -11.39
C THR A 4 67.38 -17.59 -10.10
N SER A 5 68.09 -17.16 -9.06
CA SER A 5 67.51 -16.69 -7.81
C SER A 5 66.73 -15.41 -8.08
N PRO A 6 65.40 -15.38 -7.85
CA PRO A 6 64.60 -14.22 -8.17
C PRO A 6 64.95 -13.05 -7.25
N SER A 7 65.22 -11.89 -7.86
CA SER A 7 65.77 -10.69 -7.21
C SER A 7 64.79 -10.13 -6.17
N ARG A 8 65.33 -9.69 -5.03
CA ARG A 8 64.59 -9.17 -3.87
C ARG A 8 63.58 -8.06 -4.23
N ASP A 9 63.88 -7.27 -5.25
CA ASP A 9 63.03 -6.16 -5.73
C ASP A 9 61.76 -6.62 -6.47
N SER A 10 61.80 -7.79 -7.13
CA SER A 10 60.60 -8.35 -7.77
C SER A 10 59.55 -8.85 -6.76
N PHE A 11 59.94 -9.07 -5.51
CA PHE A 11 59.06 -9.62 -4.45
C PHE A 11 58.41 -8.59 -3.54
N GLU A 12 59.01 -7.42 -3.33
CA GLU A 12 58.33 -6.32 -2.63
C GLU A 12 57.19 -5.74 -3.48
N CYS A 13 57.34 -5.79 -4.81
CA CYS A 13 56.32 -5.37 -5.77
C CYS A 13 54.97 -6.10 -5.57
N GLY A 14 54.98 -7.41 -5.35
CA GLY A 14 53.74 -8.20 -5.28
C GLY A 14 52.87 -7.94 -4.04
N VAL A 15 53.45 -7.63 -2.87
CA VAL A 15 52.64 -7.35 -1.65
C VAL A 15 51.96 -5.98 -1.76
N VAL A 16 52.64 -5.00 -2.35
CA VAL A 16 52.10 -3.67 -2.63
C VAL A 16 50.93 -3.77 -3.62
N GLU A 17 51.05 -4.63 -4.64
CA GLU A 17 49.99 -4.88 -5.62
C GLU A 17 48.74 -5.53 -4.99
N HIS A 18 48.90 -6.56 -4.16
CA HIS A 18 47.78 -7.17 -3.44
C HIS A 18 47.10 -6.20 -2.46
N HIS A 19 47.87 -5.31 -1.83
CA HIS A 19 47.28 -4.26 -0.99
C HIS A 19 46.48 -3.25 -1.82
N GLY A 20 46.99 -2.83 -2.98
CA GLY A 20 46.27 -1.97 -3.92
C GLY A 20 44.94 -2.58 -4.35
N ARG A 21 44.94 -3.85 -4.76
CA ARG A 21 43.73 -4.61 -5.12
C ARG A 21 42.72 -4.68 -3.97
N PHE A 22 43.19 -4.87 -2.73
CA PHE A 22 42.32 -4.87 -1.56
C PHE A 22 41.66 -3.50 -1.30
N VAL A 23 42.42 -2.41 -1.43
CA VAL A 23 41.89 -1.05 -1.28
C VAL A 23 40.86 -0.76 -2.37
N GLU A 24 41.13 -1.17 -3.61
CA GLU A 24 40.20 -1.04 -4.71
C GLU A 24 38.91 -1.85 -4.50
N ALA A 25 39.01 -3.13 -4.13
CA ALA A 25 37.86 -3.97 -3.81
C ALA A 25 36.98 -3.36 -2.70
N LYS A 26 37.60 -2.79 -1.66
CA LYS A 26 36.89 -2.10 -0.58
C LYS A 26 36.20 -0.83 -1.06
N LYS A 27 36.82 -0.06 -1.96
CA LYS A 27 36.22 1.14 -2.56
C LYS A 27 35.02 0.77 -3.42
N LEU A 28 35.15 -0.24 -4.27
CA LEU A 28 34.06 -0.73 -5.12
C LEU A 28 32.88 -1.25 -4.28
N ARG A 29 33.14 -2.03 -3.22
CA ARG A 29 32.10 -2.46 -2.28
C ARG A 29 31.38 -1.27 -1.65
N LYS A 30 32.12 -0.26 -1.18
CA LYS A 30 31.52 0.94 -0.60
C LYS A 30 30.66 1.70 -1.61
N GLN A 31 31.09 1.79 -2.87
CA GLN A 31 30.28 2.39 -3.92
C GLN A 31 28.97 1.61 -4.13
N ALA A 32 29.02 0.28 -4.22
CA ALA A 32 27.83 -0.55 -4.28
C ALA A 32 26.92 -0.38 -3.05
N ASP A 33 27.49 -0.24 -1.84
CA ASP A 33 26.71 0.06 -0.62
C ASP A 33 25.96 1.40 -0.70
N ASP A 34 26.63 2.44 -1.21
CA ASP A 34 26.07 3.78 -1.32
C ASP A 34 24.99 3.84 -2.42
N ASP A 35 25.18 3.13 -3.52
CA ASP A 35 24.21 3.03 -4.62
C ASP A 35 22.98 2.22 -4.20
N ALA A 36 23.16 1.09 -3.49
CA ALA A 36 22.07 0.31 -2.90
C ALA A 36 21.20 1.18 -1.97
N LYS A 37 21.81 2.02 -1.13
CA LYS A 37 21.08 2.94 -0.24
C LYS A 37 20.30 4.00 -1.02
N ARG A 38 20.91 4.61 -2.05
CA ARG A 38 20.22 5.61 -2.89
C ARG A 38 19.03 5.00 -3.60
N LEU A 39 19.19 3.80 -4.14
CA LEU A 39 18.13 3.09 -4.82
C LEU A 39 17.02 2.67 -3.85
N ALA A 40 17.36 2.16 -2.68
CA ALA A 40 16.39 1.86 -1.63
C ALA A 40 15.58 3.11 -1.21
N ASN A 41 16.23 4.26 -1.08
CA ASN A 41 15.55 5.53 -0.79
C ASN A 41 14.58 5.93 -1.92
N ARG A 42 14.98 5.77 -3.19
CA ARG A 42 14.11 6.01 -4.35
C ARG A 42 12.90 5.07 -4.34
N VAL A 43 13.11 3.77 -4.17
CA VAL A 43 12.05 2.76 -4.05
C VAL A 43 11.09 3.11 -2.92
N ALA A 44 11.59 3.52 -1.75
CA ALA A 44 10.75 3.94 -0.63
C ALA A 44 9.87 5.16 -0.96
N LEU A 45 10.42 6.16 -1.65
CA LEU A 45 9.65 7.31 -2.13
C LEU A 45 8.57 6.90 -3.14
N LEU A 46 8.91 6.03 -4.10
CA LEU A 46 7.96 5.52 -5.10
C LEU A 46 6.83 4.71 -4.44
N ARG A 47 7.12 3.89 -3.44
CA ARG A 47 6.10 3.17 -2.65
C ARG A 47 5.16 4.15 -1.93
N LEU A 48 5.71 5.20 -1.33
CA LEU A 48 4.92 6.24 -0.67
C LEU A 48 4.03 7.00 -1.67
N GLU A 49 4.56 7.32 -2.84
CA GLU A 49 3.81 7.97 -3.91
C GLU A 49 2.69 7.07 -4.45
N ALA A 50 2.96 5.78 -4.66
CA ALA A 50 1.96 4.82 -5.08
C ALA A 50 0.82 4.71 -4.05
N ALA A 51 1.15 4.63 -2.76
CA ALA A 51 0.14 4.62 -1.70
C ALA A 51 -0.69 5.91 -1.66
N LYS A 52 -0.08 7.07 -1.87
CA LYS A 52 -0.79 8.35 -1.97
C LYS A 52 -1.71 8.38 -3.20
N ALA A 53 -1.22 7.90 -4.35
CA ALA A 53 -1.97 7.83 -5.59
C ALA A 53 -3.20 6.94 -5.47
N SER A 54 -3.07 5.74 -4.88
CA SER A 54 -4.19 4.83 -4.62
C SER A 54 -5.23 5.45 -3.70
N ARG A 55 -4.80 6.11 -2.61
CA ARG A 55 -5.71 6.82 -1.70
C ARG A 55 -6.46 7.95 -2.39
N LEU A 56 -5.82 8.65 -3.32
CA LEU A 56 -6.45 9.72 -4.08
C LEU A 56 -7.48 9.17 -5.06
N ILE A 57 -7.14 8.13 -5.82
CA ILE A 57 -8.07 7.43 -6.72
C ILE A 57 -9.33 7.03 -5.96
N GLU A 58 -9.16 6.38 -4.81
CA GLU A 58 -10.27 5.91 -4.00
C GLU A 58 -11.17 7.05 -3.52
N LYS A 59 -10.58 8.13 -3.00
CA LYS A 59 -11.33 9.32 -2.60
C LYS A 59 -12.10 9.95 -3.77
N THR A 60 -11.52 9.97 -4.97
CA THR A 60 -12.20 10.51 -6.15
C THR A 60 -13.33 9.59 -6.59
N ARG A 61 -13.15 8.26 -6.57
CA ARG A 61 -14.22 7.28 -6.85
C ARG A 61 -15.40 7.43 -5.89
N VAL A 62 -15.14 7.55 -4.59
CA VAL A 62 -16.20 7.80 -3.60
C VAL A 62 -16.97 9.08 -3.94
N ARG A 63 -16.28 10.16 -4.31
CA ARG A 63 -16.94 11.41 -4.73
C ARG A 63 -17.75 11.26 -6.02
N VAL A 64 -17.29 10.45 -6.98
CA VAL A 64 -18.06 10.13 -8.19
C VAL A 64 -19.38 9.47 -7.80
N LEU A 65 -19.33 8.46 -6.93
CA LEU A 65 -20.52 7.76 -6.45
C LEU A 65 -21.47 8.69 -5.69
N GLU A 66 -20.95 9.50 -4.77
CA GLU A 66 -21.76 10.50 -4.05
C GLU A 66 -22.45 11.49 -5.00
N ALA A 67 -21.75 11.96 -6.04
CA ALA A 67 -22.32 12.85 -7.05
C ALA A 67 -23.43 12.15 -7.86
N LYS A 68 -23.20 10.90 -8.29
CA LYS A 68 -24.22 10.08 -8.97
C LYS A 68 -25.45 9.87 -8.08
N GLU A 69 -25.27 9.48 -6.82
CA GLU A 69 -26.37 9.28 -5.85
C GLU A 69 -27.19 10.55 -5.60
N VAL A 70 -26.55 11.71 -5.47
CA VAL A 70 -27.25 13.00 -5.34
C VAL A 70 -28.10 13.25 -6.57
N LYS A 71 -27.57 13.00 -7.77
CA LYS A 71 -28.34 13.21 -8.98
C LYS A 71 -29.49 12.22 -9.13
N ILE A 72 -29.31 10.94 -8.78
CA ILE A 72 -30.38 9.94 -8.75
C ILE A 72 -31.50 10.41 -7.81
N ARG A 73 -31.18 10.82 -6.58
CA ARG A 73 -32.17 11.36 -5.64
C ARG A 73 -32.88 12.61 -6.17
N ASN A 74 -32.18 13.48 -6.89
CA ASN A 74 -32.79 14.65 -7.51
C ASN A 74 -33.76 14.26 -8.63
N LEU A 75 -33.40 13.27 -9.46
CA LEU A 75 -34.26 12.72 -10.49
C LEU A 75 -35.50 12.04 -9.89
N GLU A 76 -35.34 11.20 -8.88
CA GLU A 76 -36.46 10.58 -8.14
C GLU A 76 -37.39 11.64 -7.53
N ASN A 77 -36.82 12.68 -6.92
CA ASN A 77 -37.61 13.79 -6.38
C ASN A 77 -38.35 14.55 -7.48
N GLN A 78 -37.77 14.69 -8.66
CA GLN A 78 -38.42 15.30 -9.82
C GLN A 78 -39.57 14.43 -10.33
N ILE A 79 -39.34 13.13 -10.51
CA ILE A 79 -40.36 12.15 -10.90
C ILE A 79 -41.50 12.14 -9.87
N ASN A 80 -41.19 12.07 -8.58
CA ASN A 80 -42.18 12.11 -7.50
C ASN A 80 -42.98 13.41 -7.48
N LYS A 81 -42.34 14.56 -7.75
CA LYS A 81 -43.03 15.85 -7.88
C LYS A 81 -43.99 15.84 -9.07
N ASP A 82 -43.56 15.31 -10.21
CA ASP A 82 -44.37 15.26 -11.43
C ASP A 82 -45.51 14.25 -11.31
N GLU A 83 -45.27 13.10 -10.70
CA GLU A 83 -46.32 12.16 -10.29
C GLU A 83 -47.30 12.79 -9.32
N LEU A 84 -46.83 13.53 -8.30
CA LEU A 84 -47.71 14.18 -7.35
C LEU A 84 -48.55 15.27 -8.02
N LYS A 85 -47.98 16.05 -8.95
CA LYS A 85 -48.73 17.00 -9.78
C LYS A 85 -49.79 16.28 -10.60
N LYS A 86 -49.44 15.19 -11.26
CA LYS A 86 -50.38 14.36 -12.05
C LYS A 86 -51.48 13.75 -11.18
N ARG A 87 -51.13 13.24 -9.99
CA ARG A 87 -52.10 12.73 -9.01
C ARG A 87 -53.01 13.84 -8.50
N ARG A 88 -52.49 15.04 -8.21
CA ARG A 88 -53.30 16.20 -7.82
C ARG A 88 -54.22 16.66 -8.94
N GLN A 89 -53.76 16.66 -10.19
CA GLN A 89 -54.59 16.95 -11.36
C GLN A 89 -55.70 15.90 -11.49
N ASN A 90 -55.35 14.61 -11.49
CA ASN A 90 -56.33 13.52 -11.54
C ASN A 90 -57.28 13.54 -10.33
N GLU A 91 -56.82 13.94 -9.15
CA GLU A 91 -57.65 14.07 -7.95
C GLU A 91 -58.55 15.31 -8.04
N GLN A 92 -58.08 16.41 -8.61
CA GLN A 92 -58.91 17.58 -8.91
C GLN A 92 -59.96 17.25 -9.96
N GLU A 93 -59.60 16.51 -11.00
CA GLU A 93 -60.53 15.99 -12.01
C GLU A 93 -61.51 15.01 -11.38
N ARG A 94 -61.04 14.06 -10.56
CA ARG A 94 -61.91 13.14 -9.81
C ARG A 94 -62.75 13.85 -8.79
N LYS A 95 -62.28 14.91 -8.14
CA LYS A 95 -63.08 15.76 -7.23
C LYS A 95 -64.02 16.65 -7.99
N ALA A 96 -63.70 17.05 -9.22
CA ALA A 96 -64.62 17.78 -10.09
C ALA A 96 -65.71 16.83 -10.58
N ALA A 97 -65.35 15.60 -10.99
CA ALA A 97 -66.26 14.52 -11.38
C ALA A 97 -67.06 14.00 -10.18
N PHE A 98 -66.44 13.88 -9.01
CA PHE A 98 -67.11 13.50 -7.77
C PHE A 98 -67.90 14.65 -7.21
N ASN A 99 -67.49 15.92 -7.27
CA ASN A 99 -68.38 17.05 -6.92
C ASN A 99 -69.48 17.22 -7.95
N HIS A 100 -69.29 16.80 -9.19
CA HIS A 100 -70.36 16.64 -10.17
C HIS A 100 -71.30 15.52 -9.73
N GLU A 101 -70.78 14.32 -9.46
CA GLU A 101 -71.52 13.13 -9.00
C GLU A 101 -72.07 13.28 -7.59
N LEU A 102 -71.54 14.17 -6.75
CA LEU A 102 -71.94 14.51 -5.38
C LEU A 102 -72.74 15.82 -5.38
N ARG A 103 -72.75 16.60 -6.47
CA ARG A 103 -73.91 17.45 -6.77
C ARG A 103 -75.08 16.57 -7.20
N GLU A 104 -74.83 15.45 -7.88
CA GLU A 104 -75.81 14.39 -8.16
C GLU A 104 -76.11 13.52 -6.91
N GLU A 105 -75.15 13.27 -6.01
CA GLU A 105 -75.25 12.38 -4.85
C GLU A 105 -75.55 13.14 -3.57
N PHE A 106 -75.19 14.41 -3.33
CA PHE A 106 -75.90 15.24 -2.34
C PHE A 106 -77.28 15.65 -2.87
N SER A 107 -77.52 15.61 -4.19
CA SER A 107 -78.88 15.44 -4.72
C SER A 107 -79.52 14.10 -4.25
N LEU A 108 -78.74 13.02 -4.03
CA LEU A 108 -79.21 11.66 -3.57
C LEU A 108 -78.89 11.23 -2.10
N LYS A 109 -78.16 11.97 -1.26
CA LYS A 109 -77.65 11.55 0.09
C LYS A 109 -77.63 12.69 1.10
N LYS A 110 -78.06 13.90 0.69
CA LYS A 110 -79.13 14.59 1.45
C LYS A 110 -80.26 13.60 1.81
N GLN A 111 -80.46 12.53 1.03
CA GLN A 111 -81.37 11.44 1.36
C GLN A 111 -80.88 10.48 2.48
N ILE A 112 -79.60 10.38 2.92
CA ILE A 112 -79.15 9.13 3.62
C ILE A 112 -78.34 9.20 4.96
N VAL A 113 -77.18 9.87 5.19
CA VAL A 113 -76.30 9.56 6.39
C VAL A 113 -75.66 10.79 7.09
N LYS A 114 -75.95 11.18 8.34
CA LYS A 114 -76.62 10.52 9.50
C LYS A 114 -75.74 9.61 10.39
N GLU A 115 -74.54 9.19 9.99
CA GLU A 115 -73.74 8.14 10.67
C GLU A 115 -72.21 8.36 10.39
N SER A 116 -71.43 9.09 11.19
CA SER A 116 -70.55 8.63 12.31
C SER A 116 -69.32 7.80 11.93
N VAL A 117 -68.11 8.25 12.32
CA VAL A 117 -66.85 7.66 11.86
C VAL A 117 -65.73 7.77 12.91
N LEU A 118 -64.81 6.78 12.80
CA LEU A 118 -63.37 6.76 13.13
C LEU A 118 -62.92 6.60 14.57
N THR A 119 -61.82 5.86 14.72
CA THR A 119 -60.46 6.33 15.12
C THR A 119 -59.63 5.09 15.51
N LYS A 120 -58.31 5.08 15.68
CA LYS A 120 -57.17 5.82 15.13
C LYS A 120 -55.97 4.88 15.32
N LYS A 121 -55.07 4.92 14.35
CA LYS A 121 -53.81 4.20 14.30
C LYS A 121 -52.80 4.70 15.34
N ARG A 122 -51.74 3.89 15.44
CA ARG A 122 -50.32 4.27 15.53
C ARG A 122 -49.89 4.78 16.90
N MET A 123 -48.81 4.20 17.40
CA MET A 123 -47.51 4.88 17.44
C MET A 123 -46.43 3.81 17.27
N SER A 124 -45.58 4.02 16.27
CA SER A 124 -44.47 3.15 15.91
C SER A 124 -43.25 3.52 16.75
N ALA A 125 -42.50 2.46 17.04
CA ALA A 125 -41.06 2.45 17.27
C ALA A 125 -40.29 3.53 16.50
N SER A 126 -39.17 3.91 17.08
CA SER A 126 -37.91 3.99 16.36
C SER A 126 -36.80 3.86 17.39
N ALA A 127 -36.08 2.75 17.36
CA ALA A 127 -34.88 2.60 16.52
C ALA A 127 -33.76 3.46 17.11
N GLN A 128 -32.81 2.81 17.78
CA GLN A 128 -31.74 2.08 17.11
C GLN A 128 -31.05 3.02 16.14
N ARG A 129 -29.89 3.47 16.58
CA ARG A 129 -28.76 3.90 15.78
C ARG A 129 -27.81 4.58 16.78
N GLN A 130 -26.52 4.41 16.70
CA GLN A 130 -25.71 3.65 15.79
C GLN A 130 -24.31 3.83 16.39
N ARG A 131 -23.55 2.75 16.39
CA ARG A 131 -22.16 2.74 15.97
C ARG A 131 -21.14 3.59 16.72
N ARG A 132 -20.14 2.81 17.12
CA ARG A 132 -18.72 2.98 16.80
C ARG A 132 -18.07 4.17 17.46
N LYS A 133 -17.05 3.87 18.24
CA LYS A 133 -15.69 3.94 17.70
C LYS A 133 -14.74 3.34 18.70
N ASP A 134 -14.03 2.36 18.19
CA ASP A 134 -12.65 1.98 18.52
C ASP A 134 -11.87 3.14 19.16
N ASP A 135 -11.05 2.84 20.15
CA ASP A 135 -9.61 2.74 19.88
C ASP A 135 -8.77 2.61 21.17
N LEU A 136 -7.57 2.10 20.93
CA LEU A 136 -6.33 2.38 21.65
C LEU A 136 -6.04 1.58 22.92
N ASP A 137 -5.29 0.51 22.70
CA ASP A 137 -3.87 0.48 23.08
C ASP A 137 -3.54 1.14 24.42
N CYS A 138 -3.54 0.30 25.44
CA CYS A 138 -2.89 0.56 26.71
C CYS A 138 -2.00 -0.67 26.92
N ILE A 139 -0.73 -0.54 26.55
CA ILE A 139 0.33 -0.25 27.52
C ILE A 139 0.82 -1.57 28.11
N GLU A 140 1.94 -2.10 27.61
CA GLU A 140 3.27 -1.59 27.99
C GLU A 140 3.48 -1.73 29.49
N GLN A 141 4.01 -2.87 29.92
CA GLN A 141 4.62 -3.15 31.23
C GLN A 141 4.92 -4.65 31.24
N GLN A 142 6.05 -5.21 31.65
CA GLN A 142 7.22 -4.79 32.43
C GLN A 142 8.34 -5.76 32.00
N LYS A 143 9.51 -5.29 31.59
CA LYS A 143 10.71 -5.02 32.41
C LYS A 143 11.20 -6.19 33.28
N ASN A 144 12.30 -6.77 32.79
CA ASN A 144 13.61 -7.02 33.41
C ASN A 144 13.73 -7.35 34.90
N GLU A 145 14.65 -8.28 35.18
CA GLU A 145 15.65 -8.07 36.24
C GLU A 145 16.95 -8.85 36.01
N THR A 146 18.02 -8.35 36.61
CA THR A 146 19.42 -8.59 36.31
C THR A 146 20.17 -9.19 37.51
N VAL A 147 21.10 -10.10 37.20
CA VAL A 147 22.51 -10.19 37.69
C VAL A 147 22.78 -10.39 39.19
N LEU A 148 23.67 -11.36 39.48
CA LEU A 148 24.82 -11.21 40.39
C LEU A 148 25.81 -12.37 40.11
N THR A 149 27.01 -12.12 39.55
CA THR A 149 28.35 -12.09 40.22
C THR A 149 28.79 -13.43 40.86
N LYS A 150 30.06 -13.86 40.95
CA LYS A 150 31.42 -13.46 40.51
C LYS A 150 32.38 -14.59 41.00
N SER A 151 33.64 -14.54 40.54
CA SER A 151 34.87 -14.82 41.33
C SER A 151 35.26 -16.31 41.58
N LEU A 152 36.52 -16.78 41.61
CA LEU A 152 37.90 -16.26 41.36
C LEU A 152 38.86 -17.49 41.30
N VAL A 153 39.90 -17.39 40.46
CA VAL A 153 41.35 -17.70 40.72
C VAL A 153 41.78 -19.13 41.10
N ALA A 154 42.68 -19.74 40.31
CA ALA A 154 44.12 -19.87 40.63
C ALA A 154 44.85 -20.90 39.74
N GLN A 155 46.10 -20.56 39.41
CA GLN A 155 47.25 -21.48 39.41
C GLN A 155 47.34 -22.61 38.36
N LYS A 156 48.26 -22.44 37.40
CA LYS A 156 49.58 -23.13 37.31
C LYS A 156 50.08 -23.05 35.86
N VAL A 157 50.95 -22.11 35.51
CA VAL A 157 52.41 -22.06 35.79
C VAL A 157 53.19 -23.12 35.02
N LYS A 158 54.16 -22.62 34.23
CA LYS A 158 55.43 -23.25 33.80
C LYS A 158 55.33 -24.56 33.01
N ASN A 159 55.54 -24.49 31.71
CA ASN A 159 56.70 -25.08 31.01
C ASN A 159 56.58 -24.79 29.49
N GLU A 160 57.63 -25.08 28.72
CA GLU A 160 57.70 -24.99 27.24
C GLU A 160 58.30 -23.73 26.61
N LYS A 161 59.24 -23.10 27.31
CA LYS A 161 60.07 -22.01 26.76
C LYS A 161 61.31 -22.47 25.96
N ARG A 162 61.32 -23.67 25.34
CA ARG A 162 62.54 -24.30 24.76
C ARG A 162 62.51 -24.62 23.24
N LEU A 163 61.74 -23.88 22.43
CA LEU A 163 61.56 -24.13 20.98
C LEU A 163 61.79 -22.87 20.08
N ALA A 164 62.49 -21.84 20.57
CA ALA A 164 62.34 -20.48 20.05
C ALA A 164 63.29 -20.01 18.92
N GLU A 165 64.40 -20.71 18.61
CA GLU A 165 65.43 -20.11 17.73
C GLU A 165 65.52 -20.65 16.29
N GLU A 166 65.13 -21.90 15.99
CA GLU A 166 65.09 -22.39 14.59
C GLU A 166 63.81 -22.00 13.81
N LYS A 167 62.78 -21.51 14.51
CA LYS A 167 61.49 -21.11 13.92
C LYS A 167 61.57 -19.83 13.07
N ARG A 168 62.57 -18.94 13.26
CA ARG A 168 62.57 -17.55 12.74
C ARG A 168 62.71 -17.38 11.21
N MET A 169 63.47 -18.23 10.50
CA MET A 169 63.74 -18.04 9.06
C MET A 169 62.70 -18.71 8.13
N ARG A 170 62.10 -19.85 8.53
CA ARG A 170 60.90 -20.38 7.85
C ARG A 170 59.66 -19.53 8.14
N LEU A 171 59.55 -18.96 9.35
CA LEU A 171 58.47 -18.07 9.72
C LEU A 171 58.41 -16.80 8.87
N GLU A 172 59.48 -16.22 8.34
CA GLU A 172 59.35 -14.97 7.56
C GLU A 172 58.80 -15.20 6.15
N ALA A 173 59.24 -16.25 5.45
CA ALA A 173 58.66 -16.63 4.16
C ALA A 173 57.22 -17.17 4.33
N GLU A 174 56.99 -17.96 5.38
CA GLU A 174 55.65 -18.47 5.73
C GLU A 174 54.73 -17.34 6.19
N LYS A 175 55.19 -16.37 7.00
CA LYS A 175 54.43 -15.16 7.36
C LYS A 175 54.11 -14.33 6.13
N LYS A 176 55.04 -14.14 5.19
CA LYS A 176 54.77 -13.40 3.95
C LYS A 176 53.81 -14.14 3.03
N ALA A 177 53.86 -15.47 2.98
CA ALA A 177 52.87 -16.29 2.26
C ALA A 177 51.50 -16.26 2.96
N GLN A 178 51.46 -16.32 4.28
CA GLN A 178 50.25 -16.18 5.10
C GLN A 178 49.64 -14.79 4.93
N ILE A 179 50.43 -13.72 4.94
CA ILE A 179 49.95 -12.34 4.70
C ILE A 179 49.33 -12.23 3.31
N ARG A 180 49.98 -12.78 2.27
CA ARG A 180 49.40 -12.81 0.91
C ARG A 180 48.11 -13.61 0.85
N ALA A 181 48.08 -14.82 1.42
CA ALA A 181 46.89 -15.65 1.47
C ALA A 181 45.75 -15.00 2.27
N GLU A 182 46.05 -14.31 3.36
CA GLU A 182 45.09 -13.55 4.17
C GLU A 182 44.56 -12.33 3.40
N LEU A 183 45.42 -11.59 2.70
CA LEU A 183 45.01 -10.47 1.86
C LEU A 183 44.11 -10.96 0.72
N GLU A 184 44.46 -12.07 0.07
CA GLU A 184 43.62 -12.64 -0.99
C GLU A 184 42.30 -13.17 -0.47
N LYS A 185 42.28 -13.79 0.72
CA LYS A 185 41.04 -14.17 1.40
C LYS A 185 40.17 -12.94 1.71
N LYS A 186 40.78 -11.83 2.15
CA LYS A 186 40.08 -10.57 2.40
C LYS A 186 39.54 -9.96 1.10
N ILE A 187 40.32 -9.96 0.01
CA ILE A 187 39.87 -9.50 -1.32
C ILE A 187 38.64 -10.30 -1.75
N LYS A 188 38.70 -11.64 -1.70
CA LYS A 188 37.57 -12.51 -2.06
C LYS A 188 36.34 -12.25 -1.20
N ALA A 189 36.53 -12.00 0.09
CA ALA A 189 35.42 -11.65 0.98
C ALA A 189 34.78 -10.30 0.60
N GLU A 190 35.59 -9.29 0.25
CA GLU A 190 35.09 -7.99 -0.19
C GLU A 190 34.41 -8.06 -1.56
N GLU A 191 34.94 -8.87 -2.49
CA GLU A 191 34.32 -9.12 -3.80
C GLU A 191 32.99 -9.86 -3.65
N ASN A 192 32.91 -10.89 -2.80
CA ASN A 192 31.65 -11.57 -2.51
C ASN A 192 30.64 -10.62 -1.86
N ALA A 193 31.07 -9.78 -0.92
CA ALA A 193 30.19 -8.78 -0.30
C ALA A 193 29.68 -7.77 -1.35
N ARG A 194 30.53 -7.36 -2.30
CA ARG A 194 30.15 -6.50 -3.43
C ARG A 194 29.11 -7.20 -4.32
N LEU A 195 29.33 -8.45 -4.69
CA LEU A 195 28.40 -9.23 -5.52
C LEU A 195 27.02 -9.34 -4.87
N MET A 196 26.95 -9.66 -3.57
CA MET A 196 25.67 -9.70 -2.85
C MET A 196 24.94 -8.34 -2.87
N ARG A 197 25.69 -7.22 -2.86
CA ARG A 197 25.11 -5.88 -2.97
C ARG A 197 24.69 -5.54 -4.40
N GLU A 198 25.43 -5.98 -5.40
CA GLU A 198 25.05 -5.84 -6.81
C GLU A 198 23.77 -6.65 -7.12
N GLU A 199 23.61 -7.85 -6.56
CA GLU A 199 22.38 -8.64 -6.64
C GLU A 199 21.19 -7.92 -5.96
N GLU A 200 21.42 -7.33 -4.78
CA GLU A 200 20.40 -6.52 -4.10
C GLU A 200 19.99 -5.29 -4.92
N ILE A 201 20.97 -4.60 -5.52
CA ILE A 201 20.73 -3.49 -6.44
C ILE A 201 19.87 -3.96 -7.61
N ALA A 202 20.24 -5.05 -8.29
CA ALA A 202 19.47 -5.56 -9.43
C ALA A 202 18.01 -5.88 -9.06
N ARG A 203 17.78 -6.44 -7.85
CA ARG A 203 16.43 -6.68 -7.35
C ARG A 203 15.65 -5.38 -7.10
N LEU A 204 16.31 -4.38 -6.49
CA LEU A 204 15.70 -3.07 -6.23
C LEU A 204 15.45 -2.28 -7.53
N GLU A 205 16.29 -2.44 -8.55
CA GLU A 205 16.11 -1.81 -9.86
C GLU A 205 14.89 -2.40 -10.56
N LEU A 206 14.73 -3.73 -10.52
CA LEU A 206 13.52 -4.38 -11.02
C LEU A 206 12.28 -3.85 -10.30
N GLU A 207 12.31 -3.79 -8.96
CA GLU A 207 11.21 -3.26 -8.18
C GLU A 207 10.91 -1.78 -8.52
N GLU A 208 11.93 -0.95 -8.66
CA GLU A 208 11.79 0.45 -9.08
C GLU A 208 11.07 0.55 -10.43
N THR A 209 11.51 -0.23 -11.43
CA THR A 209 10.88 -0.19 -12.76
C THR A 209 9.42 -0.65 -12.73
N GLU A 210 9.09 -1.67 -11.94
CA GLU A 210 7.71 -2.08 -11.72
C GLU A 210 6.88 -1.00 -11.05
N LEU A 211 7.40 -0.36 -10.01
CA LEU A 211 6.72 0.72 -9.29
C LEU A 211 6.46 1.92 -10.20
N ILE A 212 7.44 2.30 -11.04
CA ILE A 212 7.27 3.36 -12.04
C ILE A 212 6.15 2.98 -13.01
N ARG A 213 6.13 1.75 -13.53
CA ARG A 213 5.06 1.29 -14.43
C ARG A 213 3.69 1.32 -13.76
N ARG A 214 3.59 0.89 -12.50
CA ARG A 214 2.35 0.94 -11.71
C ARG A 214 1.90 2.37 -11.44
N LEU A 215 2.83 3.29 -11.18
CA LEU A 215 2.54 4.71 -10.99
C LEU A 215 2.03 5.36 -12.28
N GLN A 216 2.65 5.08 -13.42
CA GLN A 216 2.17 5.55 -14.72
C GLN A 216 0.75 5.06 -15.02
N ASN A 217 0.48 3.77 -14.75
CA ASN A 217 -0.87 3.22 -14.86
C ASN A 217 -1.84 3.93 -13.88
N SER A 218 -1.43 4.12 -12.62
CA SER A 218 -2.23 4.83 -11.62
C SER A 218 -2.55 6.26 -12.04
N GLN A 219 -1.63 6.98 -12.68
CA GLN A 219 -1.89 8.30 -13.25
C GLN A 219 -2.92 8.26 -14.38
N SER A 220 -2.88 7.21 -15.23
CA SER A 220 -3.90 6.99 -16.25
C SER A 220 -5.28 6.76 -15.62
N ILE A 221 -5.35 5.91 -14.58
CA ILE A 221 -6.59 5.67 -13.83
C ILE A 221 -7.08 6.96 -13.16
N GLN A 222 -6.19 7.75 -12.56
CA GLN A 222 -6.55 9.03 -11.96
C GLN A 222 -7.21 9.98 -12.94
N LYS A 223 -6.67 10.08 -14.16
CA LYS A 223 -7.25 10.90 -15.24
C LYS A 223 -8.66 10.41 -15.59
N SER A 224 -8.82 9.12 -15.84
CA SER A 224 -10.12 8.51 -16.14
C SER A 224 -11.15 8.72 -15.02
N VAL A 225 -10.79 8.48 -13.75
CA VAL A 225 -11.71 8.70 -12.62
C VAL A 225 -12.04 10.19 -12.44
N PHE A 226 -11.10 11.09 -12.73
CA PHE A 226 -11.36 12.52 -12.67
C PHE A 226 -12.25 12.99 -13.83
N GLU A 227 -12.09 12.41 -15.02
CA GLU A 227 -12.98 12.60 -16.16
C GLU A 227 -14.40 12.10 -15.82
N GLU A 228 -14.53 10.92 -15.20
CA GLU A 228 -15.81 10.41 -14.70
C GLU A 228 -16.44 11.34 -13.67
N LEU A 229 -15.66 11.88 -12.72
CA LEU A 229 -16.15 12.86 -11.76
C LEU A 229 -16.62 14.13 -12.46
N SER A 230 -15.85 14.60 -13.43
CA SER A 230 -16.18 15.79 -14.21
C SER A 230 -17.49 15.57 -14.97
N MET A 231 -17.66 14.43 -15.64
CA MET A 231 -18.92 14.04 -16.29
C MET A 231 -20.07 13.91 -15.28
N ALA A 232 -19.83 13.26 -14.14
CA ALA A 232 -20.81 13.10 -13.07
C ALA A 232 -21.23 14.42 -12.45
N LEU A 233 -20.43 15.49 -12.55
CA LEU A 233 -20.79 16.84 -12.11
C LEU A 233 -21.46 17.64 -13.23
N THR A 234 -20.89 17.68 -14.43
CA THR A 234 -21.30 18.59 -15.52
C THR A 234 -22.42 18.04 -16.40
N SER A 235 -22.50 16.73 -16.62
CA SER A 235 -23.46 16.15 -17.56
C SER A 235 -24.88 16.21 -16.99
N PRO A 236 -25.85 16.84 -17.69
CA PRO A 236 -27.27 16.68 -17.38
C PRO A 236 -27.62 15.22 -17.62
N LEU A 237 -27.89 14.47 -16.56
CA LEU A 237 -28.19 13.04 -16.70
C LEU A 237 -29.52 12.86 -17.42
N ASP A 238 -29.46 12.24 -18.59
CA ASP A 238 -30.66 11.78 -19.30
C ASP A 238 -31.24 10.60 -18.51
N SER A 239 -32.48 10.76 -18.02
CA SER A 239 -33.11 9.82 -17.08
C SER A 239 -33.32 8.41 -17.64
N ARG A 240 -33.21 8.25 -18.97
CA ARG A 240 -33.35 6.97 -19.66
C ARG A 240 -32.12 6.05 -19.56
N VAL A 241 -30.91 6.60 -19.48
CA VAL A 241 -29.67 5.79 -19.54
C VAL A 241 -29.33 5.15 -18.18
N LEU A 242 -29.69 5.81 -17.08
CA LEU A 242 -29.36 5.35 -15.72
C LEU A 242 -30.16 4.13 -15.24
N LEU A 243 -31.40 3.97 -15.70
CA LEU A 243 -32.21 2.80 -15.33
C LEU A 243 -31.67 1.51 -15.98
N ASP A 244 -31.01 1.63 -17.14
CA ASP A 244 -30.39 0.50 -17.83
C ASP A 244 -28.98 0.19 -17.27
N GLU A 245 -28.18 1.19 -16.88
CA GLU A 245 -26.82 0.97 -16.33
C GLU A 245 -26.83 0.30 -14.94
N ILE A 246 -27.76 0.67 -14.04
CA ILE A 246 -27.87 0.05 -12.71
C ILE A 246 -28.19 -1.45 -12.81
N SER A 247 -28.99 -1.85 -13.81
CA SER A 247 -29.30 -3.26 -14.05
C SER A 247 -28.08 -4.08 -14.46
N VAL A 248 -27.04 -3.48 -15.03
CA VAL A 248 -25.87 -4.20 -15.56
C VAL A 248 -24.76 -4.28 -14.49
N GLU A 249 -24.53 -3.20 -13.73
CA GLU A 249 -23.51 -3.16 -12.68
C GLU A 249 -23.85 -4.08 -11.49
N ASP A 250 -25.13 -4.21 -11.13
CA ASP A 250 -25.60 -5.17 -10.11
C ASP A 250 -25.41 -6.64 -10.56
N ILE A 251 -25.45 -6.91 -11.87
CA ILE A 251 -25.21 -8.25 -12.44
C ILE A 251 -23.70 -8.57 -12.47
N GLN A 252 -22.83 -7.60 -12.74
CA GLN A 252 -21.38 -7.82 -12.74
C GLN A 252 -20.80 -8.04 -11.35
N MET A 253 -21.26 -7.31 -10.33
CA MET A 253 -20.79 -7.53 -8.95
C MET A 253 -21.24 -8.87 -8.35
N GLN A 254 -22.36 -9.44 -8.80
CA GLN A 254 -22.76 -10.79 -8.38
C GLN A 254 -21.90 -11.89 -9.02
N ASN A 255 -21.42 -11.69 -10.25
CA ASN A 255 -20.61 -12.68 -10.94
C ASN A 255 -19.15 -12.73 -10.45
N GLU A 256 -18.59 -11.61 -9.98
CA GLU A 256 -17.24 -11.60 -9.38
C GLU A 256 -17.19 -12.25 -7.98
N ASN A 257 -18.33 -12.32 -7.28
CA ASN A 257 -18.44 -12.91 -5.95
C ASN A 257 -18.80 -14.41 -5.94
N ILE A 258 -19.08 -14.99 -7.11
CA ILE A 258 -19.33 -16.43 -7.32
C ILE A 258 -18.08 -17.15 -7.84
N GLY A 259 -17.03 -16.40 -8.23
CA GLY A 259 -15.79 -16.92 -8.82
C GLY A 259 -14.59 -17.05 -7.88
N GLN A 260 -14.74 -16.81 -6.57
CA GLN A 260 -13.74 -17.11 -5.53
C GLN A 260 -14.20 -18.26 -4.65
#